data_AF-A0A0H0Y9I6-F1
#
_entry.id   AF-A0A0H0Y9I6-F1
#
_cell.length_a   1.000
_cell.length_b   1.000
_cell.length_c   1.000
_cell.angle_alpha   90.00
_cell.angle_beta   90.00
_cell.angle_gamma   90.00
#
_symmetry.space_group_name_H-M   'P 1'
#
loop_
_entity.id
_entity.type
_entity.pdbx_description
1 polymer ?
#
loop_
_entity_poly.entity_id
_entity_poly.type
_entity_poly.pdbx_seq_one_letter_code
_entity_poly.pdbx_strand_id
1 'polypeptide(L)' 'MRVLTVIATVLLLAACGSSQYLMSTNEGKIITSYGKPDLNEETGMYEYEDMDGKEMSISKEQIVQIVER' A
#
# COMPACT_ATOMS: atom_id res chain seq x y z
N MET A 1 -13.13 39.79 -14.24
CA MET A 1 -12.38 39.35 -13.04
C MET A 1 -13.25 38.45 -12.15
N ARG A 2 -13.80 37.36 -12.71
CA ARG A 2 -14.63 36.37 -11.99
C ARG A 2 -14.39 34.93 -12.48
N VAL A 3 -13.94 34.80 -13.73
CA VAL A 3 -13.63 33.50 -14.36
C VAL A 3 -12.27 32.94 -13.92
N LEU A 4 -11.32 33.82 -13.56
CA LEU A 4 -9.98 33.41 -13.13
C LEU A 4 -9.95 32.73 -11.76
N THR A 5 -10.97 32.91 -10.91
CA THR A 5 -10.99 32.34 -9.56
C THR A 5 -11.52 30.91 -9.52
N VAL A 6 -12.27 30.48 -10.53
CA VAL A 6 -12.94 29.15 -10.54
C VAL A 6 -11.99 28.03 -10.94
N ILE A 7 -10.93 28.33 -11.71
CA ILE A 7 -10.00 27.32 -12.22
C ILE A 7 -9.03 26.82 -11.13
N ALA A 8 -8.80 27.61 -10.07
CA ALA A 8 -7.85 27.25 -9.01
C ALA A 8 -8.32 26.10 -8.10
N THR A 9 -9.62 25.76 -8.09
CA THR A 9 -10.19 24.78 -7.15
C THR A 9 -10.27 23.35 -7.72
N VAL A 10 -10.02 23.15 -9.02
CA VAL A 10 -10.16 21.83 -9.67
C VAL A 10 -8.95 20.92 -9.47
N LEU A 11 -7.83 21.43 -8.95
CA LEU A 11 -6.61 20.65 -8.72
C LEU A 11 -6.59 19.84 -7.40
N LEU A 12 -7.66 19.89 -6.59
CA LEU A 12 -7.69 19.27 -5.26
C LEU A 12 -8.11 17.78 -5.23
N LEU A 13 -8.38 17.13 -6.38
CA LEU A 13 -9.11 15.85 -6.39
C LEU A 13 -8.34 14.63 -6.90
N ALA A 14 -7.05 14.71 -7.22
CA ALA A 14 -6.28 13.54 -7.69
C ALA A 14 -5.43 12.88 -6.59
N ALA A 15 -5.91 12.83 -5.34
CA ALA A 15 -5.13 12.35 -4.18
C ALA A 15 -5.42 10.90 -3.74
N CYS A 16 -6.22 10.11 -4.47
CA CYS A 16 -6.48 8.72 -4.07
C CYS A 16 -6.36 7.77 -5.26
N GLY A 17 -5.18 7.20 -5.47
CA GLY A 17 -4.96 6.22 -6.54
C GLY A 17 -3.99 5.09 -6.23
N SER A 18 -3.43 5.03 -5.01
CA SER A 18 -2.54 3.92 -4.65
C SER A 18 -3.34 2.88 -3.87
N SER A 19 -3.65 1.75 -4.51
CA SER A 19 -4.15 0.55 -3.80
C SER A 19 -3.14 0.17 -2.74
N GLN A 20 -3.50 0.37 -1.48
CA GLN A 20 -2.70 -0.04 -0.33
C GLN A 20 -3.19 -1.41 0.13
N TYR A 21 -2.27 -2.24 0.61
CA TYR A 21 -2.61 -3.54 1.12
C TYR A 21 -2.24 -3.61 2.60
N LEU A 22 -3.12 -4.21 3.38
CA LEU A 22 -2.96 -4.44 4.80
C LEU A 22 -2.65 -5.92 5.02
N MET A 23 -1.47 -6.20 5.54
CA MET A 23 -1.05 -7.54 5.92
C MET A 23 -1.12 -7.65 7.44
N SER A 24 -1.96 -8.56 7.94
CA SER A 24 -2.01 -8.86 9.37
C SER A 24 -1.06 -10.02 9.65
N THR A 25 -0.16 -9.83 10.61
CA THR A 25 0.78 -10.87 11.03
C THR A 25 0.22 -11.68 12.20
N ASN A 26 0.75 -12.88 12.41
CA ASN A 26 0.42 -13.75 13.54
C ASN A 26 0.79 -13.14 14.92
N GLU A 27 1.69 -12.16 14.95
CA GLU A 27 2.02 -11.35 16.12
C GLU A 27 0.96 -10.27 16.43
N GLY A 28 -0.06 -10.10 15.57
CA GLY A 28 -1.07 -9.06 15.69
C GLY A 28 -0.63 -7.69 15.18
N LYS A 29 0.48 -7.62 14.43
CA LYS A 29 0.92 -6.38 13.77
C LYS A 29 0.20 -6.23 12.43
N ILE A 30 -0.14 -5.00 12.08
CA ILE A 30 -0.64 -4.65 10.76
C ILE A 30 0.47 -3.92 10.00
N ILE A 31 0.85 -4.49 8.85
CA ILE A 31 1.81 -3.91 7.94
C ILE A 31 1.02 -3.32 6.76
N THR A 32 1.34 -2.09 6.39
CA THR A 32 0.75 -1.43 5.21
C THR A 32 1.79 -1.43 4.10
N SER A 33 1.43 -1.94 2.92
CA SER A 33 2.26 -1.88 1.72
C SER A 33 1.63 -1.02 0.63
N TYR A 34 2.48 -0.43 -0.21
CA TYR A 34 2.07 0.06 -1.51
C TYR A 34 1.93 -1.12 -2.47
N GLY A 35 0.79 -1.23 -3.12
CA GLY A 35 0.53 -2.33 -4.03
C GLY A 35 0.42 -3.69 -3.33
N LYS A 36 0.11 -4.70 -4.14
CA LYS A 36 -0.10 -6.06 -3.68
C LYS A 36 1.26 -6.70 -3.36
N PRO A 37 1.45 -7.33 -2.20
CA PRO A 37 2.67 -8.07 -1.91
C PRO A 37 2.83 -9.28 -2.85
N ASP A 38 4.03 -9.48 -3.37
CA ASP A 38 4.38 -10.55 -4.29
C ASP A 38 4.98 -11.74 -3.53
N LEU A 39 4.47 -12.95 -3.76
CA LEU A 39 5.01 -14.15 -3.13
C LEU A 39 6.16 -14.69 -3.98
N ASN A 40 7.36 -14.70 -3.41
CA ASN A 40 8.49 -15.42 -3.95
C ASN A 40 8.37 -16.90 -3.56
N GLU A 41 7.94 -17.75 -4.49
CA GLU A 41 7.72 -19.18 -4.23
C GLU A 41 9.03 -19.96 -3.97
N GLU A 42 10.18 -19.44 -4.40
CA GLU A 42 11.48 -20.08 -4.16
C GLU A 42 11.94 -19.89 -2.72
N THR A 43 11.68 -18.71 -2.14
CA THR A 43 12.12 -18.36 -0.78
C THR A 43 11.03 -18.50 0.28
N GLY A 44 9.75 -18.53 -0.12
CA GLY A 44 8.61 -18.51 0.79
C GLY A 44 8.33 -17.13 1.41
N MET A 45 8.90 -16.07 0.84
CA MET A 45 8.80 -14.71 1.35
C MET A 45 7.84 -13.88 0.51
N TYR A 46 7.00 -13.08 1.17
CA TYR A 46 6.32 -11.97 0.52
C TYR A 46 7.26 -10.78 0.44
N GLU A 47 7.38 -10.21 -0.76
CA GLU A 47 8.09 -8.98 -1.07
C GLU A 47 7.07 -7.85 -1.24
N TYR A 48 7.32 -6.70 -0.61
CA TYR A 48 6.40 -5.56 -0.64
C TYR A 48 7.14 -4.24 -0.43
N GLU A 49 6.56 -3.15 -0.90
CA GLU A 49 7.05 -1.80 -0.65
C GLU A 49 6.35 -1.20 0.57
N ASP A 50 7.10 -0.76 1.58
CA ASP A 50 6.54 -0.11 2.77
C ASP A 50 6.11 1.34 2.53
N MET A 51 5.52 1.98 3.53
CA MET A 51 5.07 3.38 3.44
C MET A 51 6.18 4.41 3.19
N ASP A 52 7.44 4.05 3.47
CA ASP A 52 8.62 4.87 3.23
C ASP A 52 9.21 4.64 1.82
N GLY A 53 8.62 3.76 1.02
CA GLY A 53 9.08 3.40 -0.32
C GLY A 53 10.25 2.42 -0.33
N LYS A 54 10.42 1.64 0.75
CA LYS A 54 11.48 0.63 0.86
C LYS A 54 10.93 -0.76 0.57
N GLU A 55 11.71 -1.52 -0.20
CA GLU A 55 11.46 -2.94 -0.38
C GLU A 55 11.75 -3.70 0.93
N MET A 56 10.74 -4.44 1.38
CA MET A 56 10.75 -5.23 2.59
C MET A 56 10.29 -6.65 2.26
N SER A 57 10.69 -7.60 3.10
CA SER A 57 10.23 -8.98 2.98
C SER A 57 9.73 -9.54 4.31
N ILE A 58 8.73 -10.41 4.24
CA ILE A 58 8.15 -11.11 5.39
C ILE A 58 7.82 -12.55 5.01
N SER A 59 8.00 -13.50 5.94
CA SER A 59 7.69 -14.90 5.65
C SER A 59 6.19 -15.10 5.48
N LYS A 60 5.80 -15.95 4.51
CA LYS A 60 4.40 -16.32 4.27
C LYS A 60 3.73 -16.91 5.51
N GLU A 61 4.48 -17.65 6.32
CA GLU A 61 4.00 -18.28 7.56
C GLU A 61 3.66 -17.25 8.65
N GLN A 62 4.20 -16.03 8.55
CA GLN A 62 3.90 -14.95 9.48
C GLN A 62 2.62 -14.19 9.10
N ILE A 63 2.16 -14.29 7.86
CA ILE A 63 0.95 -13.60 7.39
C ILE A 63 -0.29 -14.44 7.69
N VAL A 64 -1.27 -13.82 8.34
CA VAL A 64 -2.60 -14.39 8.60
C VAL A 64 -3.58 -13.99 7.51
N GLN A 65 -3.56 -12.73 7.08
CA GLN A 65 -4.46 -12.21 6.06
C GLN A 65 -3.83 -11.03 5.31
N ILE A 66 -4.26 -10.87 4.06
CA ILE A 66 -3.91 -9.74 3.19
C ILE A 66 -5.23 -9.15 2.69
N VAL A 67 -5.44 -7.86 2.91
CA VAL A 67 -6.68 -7.15 2.56
C VAL A 67 -6.33 -5.90 1.77
N GLU A 68 -7.01 -5.66 0.65
CA GLU A 68 -6.91 -4.40 -0.08
C GLU A 68 -7.69 -3.30 0.66
N ARG A 69 -7.09 -2.10 0.75
CA ARG A 69 -7.65 -0.95 1.44
C ARG A 69 -8.63 -0.15 0.59
#